data_AF-A0A7W4ILW5-F1
#
_entry.id   AF-A0A7W4ILW5-F1
#
_cell.length_a   1.000
_cell.length_b   1.000
_cell.length_c   1.000
_cell.angle_alpha   90.00
_cell.angle_beta   90.00
_cell.angle_gamma   90.00
#
_symmetry.space_group_name_H-M   'P 1'
#
loop_
_entity.id
_entity.type
_entity.pdbx_description
1 polymer ?
#
loop_
_entity_poly.entity_id
_entity_poly.type
_entity_poly.pdbx_seq_one_letter_code
_entity_poly.pdbx_strand_id
1 'polypeptide(L)'
;MDELFSCRNCIHNPAQSLNIGSGFGVCLKHDSVIKDSGITTCKYLRRKDLAMFLVEESIEEHEEEYSKYNGIVNIYSKEKISKIKYSEHYCWENDLFDSLNNHIARYHKSDKKWLFIQGMTPGVDGRRSIAQTSLTRRYMYRCGTWKSSVRIATDIISTLPQKPLFSEADTLDEQNTNDALWDVIFGKLAFIQEYGKLAHIDDVTWATDSVEHMETLNWEMVKESLKKIVQPLIDSILGHAKNSGIFEDL
;
A
#
# COMPACT_ATOMS: atom_id res chain seq x y z
N MET A 1 -7.04 9.03 -15.88
CA MET A 1 -6.52 9.91 -14.81
C MET A 1 -7.31 9.66 -13.52
N ASP A 2 -8.64 9.64 -13.61
CA ASP A 2 -9.57 9.44 -12.49
C ASP A 2 -9.36 8.14 -11.69
N GLU A 3 -9.00 7.02 -12.36
CA GLU A 3 -8.73 5.74 -11.69
C GLU A 3 -7.54 5.83 -10.70
N LEU A 4 -6.54 6.66 -11.00
CA LEU A 4 -5.37 6.86 -10.13
C LEU A 4 -5.75 7.59 -8.83
N PHE A 5 -6.80 8.40 -8.87
CA PHE A 5 -7.38 9.14 -7.75
C PHE A 5 -8.68 8.50 -7.23
N SER A 6 -8.79 7.18 -7.39
CA SER A 6 -9.85 6.38 -6.80
C SER A 6 -9.43 5.73 -5.49
N CYS A 7 -10.42 5.40 -4.67
CA CYS A 7 -10.24 4.65 -3.43
C CYS A 7 -9.62 3.27 -3.66
N ARG A 8 -9.66 2.73 -4.89
CA ARG A 8 -8.96 1.52 -5.29
C ARG A 8 -7.43 1.68 -5.19
N ASN A 9 -6.90 2.82 -5.63
CA ASN A 9 -5.47 3.14 -5.59
C ASN A 9 -5.03 3.83 -4.28
N CYS A 10 -5.83 3.78 -3.21
CA CYS A 10 -5.51 4.48 -1.97
C CYS A 10 -4.87 3.57 -0.90
N ILE A 11 -3.81 4.02 -0.20
CA ILE A 11 -3.22 3.29 0.94
C ILE A 11 -4.23 3.07 2.08
N HIS A 12 -5.30 3.87 2.13
CA HIS A 12 -6.38 3.71 3.11
C HIS A 12 -7.35 2.58 2.77
N ASN A 13 -7.26 1.97 1.59
CA ASN A 13 -7.99 0.79 1.17
C ASN A 13 -6.98 -0.33 0.84
N PRO A 14 -6.40 -1.02 1.84
CA PRO A 14 -5.19 -1.80 1.66
C PRO A 14 -5.36 -3.07 0.81
N ALA A 15 -6.55 -3.68 0.80
CA ALA A 15 -6.80 -4.95 0.08
C ALA A 15 -7.07 -4.79 -1.42
N GLN A 16 -7.12 -3.55 -1.91
CA GLN A 16 -7.42 -3.24 -3.30
C GLN A 16 -6.22 -2.54 -3.94
N SER A 17 -6.08 -2.68 -5.25
CA SER A 17 -5.19 -1.90 -6.12
C SER A 17 -5.84 -1.79 -7.49
N LEU A 18 -5.23 -1.07 -8.43
CA LEU A 18 -5.77 -0.89 -9.78
C LEU A 18 -6.18 -2.22 -10.44
N ASN A 19 -5.36 -3.27 -10.24
CA ASN A 19 -5.54 -4.59 -10.84
C ASN A 19 -5.81 -5.71 -9.82
N ILE A 20 -5.75 -5.40 -8.52
CA ILE A 20 -5.86 -6.39 -7.43
C ILE A 20 -7.10 -6.14 -6.58
N GLY A 21 -7.80 -7.21 -6.24
CA GLY A 21 -8.90 -7.26 -5.30
C GLY A 21 -10.26 -7.51 -5.96
N SER A 22 -11.29 -7.63 -5.13
CA SER A 22 -12.66 -7.95 -5.54
C SER A 22 -13.52 -6.73 -5.90
N GLY A 23 -12.94 -5.53 -6.02
CA GLY A 23 -13.66 -4.28 -6.27
C GLY A 23 -14.28 -3.64 -5.01
N PHE A 24 -14.67 -4.47 -4.04
CA PHE A 24 -15.10 -4.07 -2.70
C PHE A 24 -13.93 -3.97 -1.72
N GLY A 25 -13.91 -2.95 -0.87
CA GLY A 25 -12.85 -2.74 0.12
C GLY A 25 -13.29 -2.08 1.42
N VAL A 26 -12.31 -1.78 2.27
CA VAL A 26 -12.53 -1.11 3.56
C VAL A 26 -11.63 0.12 3.66
N CYS A 27 -12.25 1.29 3.73
CA CYS A 27 -11.57 2.55 3.97
C CYS A 27 -11.20 2.71 5.45
N LEU A 28 -9.92 2.62 5.76
CA LEU A 28 -9.36 2.84 7.09
C LEU A 28 -9.32 4.30 7.54
N LYS A 29 -9.59 5.26 6.64
CA LYS A 29 -9.68 6.68 6.99
C LYS A 29 -11.09 7.03 7.46
N HIS A 30 -12.09 6.52 6.75
CA HIS A 30 -13.49 6.79 7.04
C HIS A 30 -14.16 5.70 7.87
N ASP A 31 -13.48 4.59 8.18
CA ASP A 31 -14.06 3.42 8.85
C ASP A 31 -15.34 2.96 8.13
N SER A 32 -15.21 2.75 6.81
CA SER A 32 -16.34 2.47 5.92
C SER A 32 -16.02 1.36 4.93
N VAL A 33 -16.98 0.49 4.71
CA VAL A 33 -17.09 -0.35 3.52
C VAL A 33 -17.16 0.55 2.28
N ILE A 34 -16.41 0.18 1.24
CA ILE A 34 -16.46 0.77 -0.09
C ILE A 34 -16.96 -0.31 -1.05
N LYS A 35 -18.17 -0.17 -1.57
CA LYS A 35 -18.76 -1.17 -2.49
C LYS A 35 -18.13 -1.10 -3.89
N ASP A 36 -17.88 0.11 -4.37
CA ASP A 36 -17.22 0.34 -5.66
C ASP A 36 -16.01 1.26 -5.45
N SER A 37 -14.84 0.63 -5.32
CA SER A 37 -13.60 1.37 -5.09
C SER A 37 -13.06 2.09 -6.33
N GLY A 38 -13.51 1.70 -7.53
CA GLY A 38 -13.02 2.26 -8.79
C GLY A 38 -13.62 3.63 -9.10
N ILE A 39 -14.84 3.89 -8.65
CA ILE A 39 -15.56 5.15 -8.93
C ILE A 39 -15.70 6.04 -7.70
N THR A 40 -15.07 5.70 -6.57
CA THR A 40 -15.18 6.47 -5.32
C THR A 40 -13.88 7.12 -4.91
N THR A 41 -13.94 8.25 -4.22
CA THR A 41 -12.76 8.96 -3.72
C THR A 41 -13.07 9.80 -2.48
N CYS A 42 -12.05 10.43 -1.90
CA CYS A 42 -12.18 11.45 -0.85
C CYS A 42 -10.98 12.39 -0.87
N LYS A 43 -11.08 13.54 -0.21
CA LYS A 43 -9.95 14.49 -0.07
C LYS A 43 -8.73 13.95 0.67
N TYR A 44 -8.88 12.85 1.40
CA TYR A 44 -7.79 12.20 2.13
C TYR A 44 -7.12 11.08 1.33
N LEU A 45 -7.37 11.01 0.02
CA LEU A 45 -6.76 10.01 -0.83
C LEU A 45 -5.24 10.17 -0.81
N ARG A 46 -4.58 9.03 -0.73
CA ARG A 46 -3.13 8.90 -0.71
C ARG A 46 -2.79 7.72 -1.62
N ARG A 47 -2.18 8.00 -2.78
CA ARG A 47 -1.87 7.04 -3.85
C ARG A 47 -0.94 5.93 -3.38
N LYS A 48 -1.14 4.69 -3.83
CA LYS A 48 -0.27 3.56 -3.46
C LYS A 48 0.72 3.15 -4.53
N ASP A 49 0.52 3.56 -5.77
CA ASP A 49 1.36 3.22 -6.92
C ASP A 49 2.69 3.98 -6.95
N LEU A 50 2.73 5.20 -6.39
CA LEU A 50 3.94 6.03 -6.32
C LEU A 50 4.20 6.52 -4.89
N ALA A 51 5.45 6.89 -4.60
CA ALA A 51 5.83 7.51 -3.34
C ALA A 51 5.17 8.89 -3.20
N MET A 52 4.63 9.22 -2.02
CA MET A 52 3.82 10.44 -1.82
C MET A 52 4.53 11.72 -2.27
N PHE A 53 5.83 11.84 -2.00
CA PHE A 53 6.61 13.04 -2.32
C PHE A 53 6.86 13.22 -3.83
N LEU A 54 6.64 12.18 -4.65
CA LEU A 54 6.71 12.27 -6.11
C LEU A 54 5.40 12.74 -6.73
N VAL A 55 4.30 12.68 -5.98
CA VAL A 55 2.94 13.01 -6.44
C VAL A 55 2.26 14.04 -5.55
N GLU A 56 3.05 14.83 -4.81
CA GLU A 56 2.56 15.76 -3.80
C GLU A 56 1.62 16.81 -4.40
N GLU A 57 2.05 17.47 -5.49
CA GLU A 57 1.25 18.46 -6.22
C GLU A 57 -0.10 17.90 -6.64
N SER A 58 -0.13 16.72 -7.29
CA SER A 58 -1.39 16.11 -7.72
C SER A 58 -2.28 15.65 -6.55
N ILE A 59 -1.69 15.31 -5.40
CA ILE A 59 -2.46 15.02 -4.18
C ILE A 59 -3.07 16.31 -3.60
N GLU A 60 -2.34 17.41 -3.61
CA GLU A 60 -2.82 18.73 -3.16
C GLU A 60 -3.97 19.21 -4.04
N GLU A 61 -3.82 19.16 -5.37
CA GLU A 61 -4.90 19.49 -6.32
C GLU A 61 -6.16 18.65 -6.06
N HIS A 62 -6.00 17.34 -5.84
CA HIS A 62 -7.12 16.46 -5.50
C HIS A 62 -7.73 16.81 -4.13
N GLU A 63 -6.93 17.09 -3.11
CA GLU A 63 -7.42 17.50 -1.80
C GLU A 63 -8.23 18.80 -1.89
N GLU A 64 -7.79 19.76 -2.71
CA GLU A 64 -8.50 21.01 -2.99
C GLU A 64 -9.82 20.79 -3.73
N GLU A 65 -9.83 19.98 -4.80
CA GLU A 65 -11.03 19.65 -5.57
C GLU A 65 -12.13 19.06 -4.66
N TYR A 66 -11.73 18.16 -3.76
CA TYR A 66 -12.66 17.47 -2.86
C TYR A 66 -12.77 18.09 -1.46
N SER A 67 -12.20 19.27 -1.23
CA SER A 67 -12.12 19.94 0.08
C SER A 67 -13.48 20.12 0.76
N LYS A 68 -14.51 20.42 -0.05
CA LYS A 68 -15.91 20.65 0.37
C LYS A 68 -16.65 19.39 0.84
N TYR A 69 -16.10 18.19 0.58
CA TYR A 69 -16.73 16.93 0.94
C TYR A 69 -16.11 16.34 2.21
N ASN A 70 -16.94 16.06 3.22
CA ASN A 70 -16.51 15.50 4.51
C ASN A 70 -16.54 13.96 4.56
N GLY A 71 -16.43 13.28 3.41
CA GLY A 71 -16.54 11.83 3.32
C GLY A 71 -16.17 11.28 1.95
N ILE A 72 -16.55 10.03 1.72
CA ILE A 72 -16.39 9.36 0.43
C ILE A 72 -17.46 9.90 -0.53
N VAL A 73 -17.06 10.18 -1.77
CA VAL A 73 -17.95 10.61 -2.85
C VAL A 73 -17.72 9.78 -4.10
N ASN A 74 -18.69 9.79 -5.01
CA ASN A 74 -18.48 9.34 -6.38
C ASN A 74 -17.60 10.33 -7.14
N ILE A 75 -16.60 9.87 -7.88
CA ILE A 75 -15.65 10.71 -8.61
C ILE A 75 -16.33 11.54 -9.70
N TYR A 76 -17.32 10.95 -10.39
CA TYR A 76 -17.99 11.54 -11.54
C TYR A 76 -19.18 12.41 -11.13
N SER A 77 -20.09 11.89 -10.30
CA SER A 77 -21.29 12.62 -9.90
C SER A 77 -21.05 13.57 -8.73
N LYS A 78 -19.91 13.43 -8.02
CA LYS A 78 -19.61 14.10 -6.74
C LYS A 78 -20.65 13.82 -5.64
N GLU A 79 -21.54 12.86 -5.85
CA GLU A 79 -22.55 12.48 -4.87
C GLU A 79 -21.90 11.81 -3.67
N LYS A 80 -22.39 12.18 -2.49
CA LYS A 80 -21.89 11.62 -1.23
C LYS A 80 -22.30 10.16 -1.10
N ILE A 81 -21.32 9.30 -0.81
CA ILE A 81 -21.55 7.90 -0.48
C ILE A 81 -21.81 7.76 1.01
N SER A 82 -22.90 7.05 1.35
CA SER A 82 -23.25 6.76 2.74
C SER A 82 -22.16 5.93 3.42
N LYS A 83 -21.79 6.34 4.63
CA LYS A 83 -20.84 5.60 5.46
C LYS A 83 -21.49 4.31 5.96
N ILE A 84 -20.85 3.18 5.68
CA ILE A 84 -21.29 1.85 6.12
C ILE A 84 -20.17 1.26 6.97
N LYS A 85 -20.35 1.17 8.29
CA LYS A 85 -19.32 0.58 9.16
C LYS A 85 -19.13 -0.89 8.81
N TYR A 86 -17.87 -1.35 8.83
CA TYR A 86 -17.59 -2.76 8.60
C TYR A 86 -18.09 -3.61 9.79
N SER A 87 -18.92 -4.60 9.48
CA SER A 87 -19.20 -5.75 10.35
C SER A 87 -19.16 -7.01 9.50
N GLU A 88 -18.66 -8.10 10.09
CA GLU A 88 -18.59 -9.39 9.42
C GLU A 88 -19.98 -9.88 9.00
N HIS A 89 -20.98 -9.71 9.89
CA HIS A 89 -22.38 -10.00 9.61
C HIS A 89 -22.92 -9.26 8.38
N TYR A 90 -22.71 -7.93 8.30
CA TYR A 90 -23.14 -7.14 7.14
C TYR A 90 -22.50 -7.64 5.84
N CYS A 91 -21.21 -7.95 5.87
CA CYS A 91 -20.50 -8.45 4.70
C CYS A 91 -21.03 -9.82 4.25
N TRP A 92 -21.35 -10.72 5.17
CA TRP A 92 -21.99 -12.01 4.83
C TRP A 92 -23.39 -11.83 4.22
N GLU A 93 -24.23 -10.97 4.80
CA GLU A 93 -25.60 -10.75 4.31
C GLU A 93 -25.68 -10.07 2.93
N ASN A 94 -24.59 -9.46 2.48
CA ASN A 94 -24.53 -8.72 1.21
C ASN A 94 -23.58 -9.38 0.20
N ASP A 95 -23.12 -10.62 0.44
CA ASP A 95 -22.14 -11.33 -0.41
C ASP A 95 -20.84 -10.53 -0.66
N LEU A 96 -20.40 -9.78 0.34
CA LEU A 96 -19.17 -8.97 0.34
C LEU A 96 -18.10 -9.55 1.27
N PHE A 97 -18.27 -10.76 1.81
CA PHE A 97 -17.29 -11.30 2.74
C PHE A 97 -15.97 -11.61 2.04
N ASP A 98 -14.91 -11.02 2.57
CA ASP A 98 -13.55 -11.22 2.12
C ASP A 98 -12.62 -11.30 3.34
N SER A 99 -11.83 -12.37 3.41
CA SER A 99 -11.03 -12.68 4.60
C SER A 99 -9.95 -11.62 4.87
N LEU A 100 -9.36 -11.04 3.83
CA LEU A 100 -8.35 -10.01 3.97
C LEU A 100 -8.96 -8.68 4.42
N ASN A 101 -10.10 -8.29 3.84
CA ASN A 101 -10.88 -7.13 4.28
C ASN A 101 -11.31 -7.28 5.75
N ASN A 102 -11.71 -8.47 6.19
CA ASN A 102 -12.00 -8.73 7.61
C ASN A 102 -10.76 -8.51 8.49
N HIS A 103 -9.60 -9.04 8.10
CA HIS A 103 -8.35 -8.81 8.82
C HIS A 103 -7.96 -7.33 8.86
N ILE A 104 -8.16 -6.58 7.78
CA ILE A 104 -7.92 -5.13 7.71
C ILE A 104 -8.87 -4.36 8.63
N ALA A 105 -10.15 -4.73 8.67
CA ALA A 105 -11.11 -4.13 9.60
C ALA A 105 -10.73 -4.41 11.07
N ARG A 106 -10.22 -5.61 11.38
CA ARG A 106 -9.65 -5.93 12.70
C ARG A 106 -8.37 -5.13 12.99
N TYR A 107 -7.49 -4.98 12.00
CA TYR A 107 -6.34 -4.07 12.10
C TYR A 107 -6.80 -2.67 12.50
N HIS A 108 -7.89 -2.14 11.92
CA HIS A 108 -8.40 -0.80 12.24
C HIS A 108 -8.82 -0.64 13.71
N LYS A 109 -9.25 -1.72 14.36
CA LYS A 109 -9.72 -1.74 15.75
C LYS A 109 -8.64 -2.12 16.78
N SER A 110 -7.50 -2.64 16.35
CA SER A 110 -6.41 -3.05 17.24
C SER A 110 -5.57 -1.89 17.78
N ASP A 111 -5.12 -1.93 19.03
CA ASP A 111 -4.17 -0.91 19.54
C ASP A 111 -2.74 -1.14 19.00
N LYS A 112 -2.31 -2.41 18.95
CA LYS A 112 -0.95 -2.80 18.53
C LYS A 112 -0.89 -2.99 17.00
N LYS A 113 -1.02 -1.89 16.25
CA LYS A 113 -1.03 -1.89 14.77
C LYS A 113 0.16 -2.59 14.15
N TRP A 114 1.37 -2.38 14.68
CA TRP A 114 2.61 -2.93 14.13
C TRP A 114 2.64 -4.46 14.20
N LEU A 115 2.14 -5.08 15.28
CA LEU A 115 2.03 -6.54 15.40
C LEU A 115 1.11 -7.11 14.33
N PHE A 116 0.00 -6.43 14.03
CA PHE A 116 -0.91 -6.85 12.98
C PHE A 116 -0.26 -6.78 11.59
N ILE A 117 0.54 -5.75 11.32
CA ILE A 117 1.27 -5.63 10.05
C ILE A 117 2.29 -6.75 9.90
N GLN A 118 3.02 -7.09 10.96
CA GLN A 118 3.95 -8.22 10.97
C GLN A 118 3.23 -9.58 10.80
N GLY A 119 2.04 -9.72 11.38
CA GLY A 119 1.20 -10.91 11.16
C GLY A 119 0.66 -11.03 9.72
N MET A 120 0.72 -9.96 8.92
CA MET A 120 0.35 -9.93 7.51
C MET A 120 1.53 -10.16 6.56
N THR A 121 2.62 -10.78 7.03
CA THR A 121 3.72 -11.20 6.14
C THR A 121 3.17 -12.02 4.98
N PRO A 122 3.37 -11.57 3.73
CA PRO A 122 2.65 -12.11 2.58
C PRO A 122 3.20 -13.45 2.10
N GLY A 123 4.48 -13.73 2.35
CA GLY A 123 5.19 -14.76 1.59
C GLY A 123 5.09 -14.44 0.10
N VAL A 124 4.52 -15.36 -0.67
CA VAL A 124 4.27 -15.18 -2.11
C VAL A 124 2.89 -14.59 -2.43
N ASP A 125 2.00 -14.39 -1.46
CA ASP A 125 0.63 -13.87 -1.70
C ASP A 125 0.68 -12.37 -2.11
N GLY A 126 0.37 -12.08 -3.37
CA GLY A 126 0.44 -10.73 -3.91
C GLY A 126 -0.58 -9.77 -3.31
N ARG A 127 -1.77 -10.26 -2.95
CA ARG A 127 -2.82 -9.44 -2.38
C ARG A 127 -2.53 -9.08 -0.92
N ARG A 128 -1.93 -9.99 -0.16
CA ARG A 128 -1.37 -9.66 1.17
C ARG A 128 -0.19 -8.72 1.04
N SER A 129 0.63 -8.86 0.00
CA SER A 129 1.81 -8.02 -0.21
C SER A 129 1.42 -6.55 -0.41
N ILE A 130 0.39 -6.27 -1.22
CA ILE A 130 -0.12 -4.90 -1.37
C ILE A 130 -0.78 -4.37 -0.09
N ALA A 131 -1.48 -5.22 0.65
CA ALA A 131 -2.09 -4.84 1.92
C ALA A 131 -1.05 -4.51 2.99
N GLN A 132 -0.04 -5.37 3.19
CA GLN A 132 1.07 -5.13 4.12
C GLN A 132 1.77 -3.81 3.80
N THR A 133 2.09 -3.59 2.52
CA THR A 133 2.77 -2.38 2.08
C THR A 133 1.92 -1.12 2.31
N SER A 134 0.64 -1.16 1.93
CA SER A 134 -0.30 -0.05 2.15
C SER A 134 -0.49 0.27 3.64
N LEU A 135 -0.61 -0.77 4.48
CA LEU A 135 -0.75 -0.61 5.94
C LEU A 135 0.51 -0.04 6.58
N THR A 136 1.68 -0.46 6.11
CA THR A 136 2.97 0.04 6.62
C THR A 136 3.17 1.50 6.26
N ARG A 137 2.90 1.90 5.01
CA ARG A 137 2.93 3.31 4.59
C ARG A 137 1.98 4.16 5.41
N ARG A 138 0.74 3.69 5.61
CA ARG A 138 -0.24 4.36 6.48
C ARG A 138 0.24 4.45 7.94
N TYR A 139 0.91 3.42 8.44
CA TYR A 139 1.46 3.40 9.80
C TYR A 139 2.58 4.42 9.96
N MET A 140 3.55 4.45 9.03
CA MET A 140 4.61 5.46 9.00
C MET A 140 4.05 6.88 8.95
N TYR A 141 3.08 7.13 8.07
CA TYR A 141 2.42 8.43 7.95
C TYR A 141 1.77 8.88 9.26
N ARG A 142 1.12 7.97 10.00
CA ARG A 142 0.45 8.31 11.27
C ARG A 142 1.40 8.45 12.45
N CYS A 143 2.43 7.63 12.51
CA CYS A 143 3.37 7.63 13.63
C CYS A 143 4.45 8.70 13.47
N GLY A 144 4.68 9.21 12.26
CA GLY A 144 5.66 10.27 12.00
C GLY A 144 7.10 9.86 12.30
N THR A 145 7.38 8.55 12.34
CA THR A 145 8.72 8.03 12.64
C THR A 145 9.01 6.75 11.88
N TRP A 146 10.21 6.70 11.29
CA TRP A 146 10.72 5.51 10.60
C TRP A 146 11.21 4.44 11.59
N LYS A 147 11.60 4.84 12.81
CA LYS A 147 12.27 3.95 13.80
C LYS A 147 11.47 2.68 14.09
N SER A 148 10.16 2.83 14.30
CA SER A 148 9.27 1.71 14.62
C SER A 148 8.98 0.77 13.44
N SER A 149 9.44 1.13 12.24
CA SER A 149 9.20 0.39 11.01
C SER A 149 10.46 -0.27 10.45
N VAL A 150 11.64 -0.13 11.08
CA VAL A 150 12.93 -0.70 10.61
C VAL A 150 12.78 -2.17 10.21
N ARG A 151 12.24 -3.00 11.13
CA ARG A 151 12.04 -4.43 10.88
C ARG A 151 11.07 -4.71 9.73
N ILE A 152 9.96 -3.96 9.68
CA ILE A 152 8.96 -4.14 8.61
C ILE A 152 9.56 -3.73 7.26
N ALA A 153 10.39 -2.69 7.24
CA ALA A 153 11.09 -2.23 6.05
C ALA A 153 12.07 -3.28 5.53
N THR A 154 12.92 -3.83 6.40
CA THR A 154 13.84 -4.90 6.01
C THR A 154 13.11 -6.15 5.54
N ASP A 155 11.99 -6.51 6.19
CA ASP A 155 11.17 -7.64 5.78
C ASP A 155 10.59 -7.42 4.37
N ILE A 156 9.99 -6.26 4.10
CA ILE A 156 9.46 -5.92 2.77
C ILE A 156 10.57 -5.95 1.71
N ILE A 157 11.72 -5.33 1.98
CA ILE A 157 12.87 -5.28 1.04
C ILE A 157 13.37 -6.68 0.71
N SER A 158 13.48 -7.57 1.71
CA SER A 158 13.94 -8.95 1.49
C SER A 158 13.04 -9.76 0.53
N THR A 159 11.78 -9.34 0.38
CA THR A 159 10.79 -9.98 -0.52
C THR A 159 10.63 -9.28 -1.86
N LEU A 160 11.42 -8.23 -2.17
CA LEU A 160 11.38 -7.57 -3.48
C LEU A 160 11.57 -8.52 -4.67
N PRO A 161 12.57 -9.42 -4.70
CA PRO A 161 12.82 -10.27 -5.87
C PRO A 161 11.91 -11.50 -5.90
N GLN A 162 10.97 -11.63 -4.95
CA GLN A 162 10.02 -12.73 -4.92
C GLN A 162 8.84 -12.41 -5.83
N LYS A 163 8.55 -13.32 -6.75
CA LYS A 163 7.40 -13.17 -7.65
C LYS A 163 6.11 -13.36 -6.84
N PRO A 164 5.23 -12.35 -6.74
CA PRO A 164 3.90 -12.51 -6.19
C PRO A 164 3.07 -13.49 -7.01
N LEU A 165 2.22 -14.24 -6.31
CA LEU A 165 1.23 -15.15 -6.86
C LEU A 165 -0.16 -14.61 -6.52
N PHE A 166 -1.09 -14.85 -7.43
CA PHE A 166 -2.49 -14.42 -7.34
C PHE A 166 -3.37 -15.63 -7.65
N SER A 167 -4.46 -15.78 -6.90
CA SER A 167 -5.57 -16.63 -7.32
C SER A 167 -6.50 -15.86 -8.27
N GLU A 168 -7.38 -16.57 -8.98
CA GLU A 168 -8.38 -15.94 -9.87
C GLU A 168 -9.23 -14.90 -9.14
N ALA A 169 -9.55 -15.14 -7.87
CA ALA A 169 -10.34 -14.23 -7.04
C ALA A 169 -9.56 -13.00 -6.54
N ASP A 170 -8.23 -12.97 -6.73
CA ASP A 170 -7.38 -11.87 -6.27
C ASP A 170 -7.23 -10.75 -7.30
N THR A 171 -7.60 -10.97 -8.57
CA THR A 171 -7.51 -9.95 -9.62
C THR A 171 -8.89 -9.53 -10.10
N LEU A 172 -8.99 -8.28 -10.58
CA LEU A 172 -10.24 -7.77 -11.15
C LEU A 172 -10.54 -8.34 -12.55
N ASP A 173 -9.49 -8.77 -13.23
CA ASP A 173 -9.51 -9.41 -14.53
C ASP A 173 -8.46 -10.52 -14.51
N GLU A 174 -8.85 -11.75 -14.87
CA GLU A 174 -7.98 -12.92 -14.90
C GLU A 174 -6.80 -12.74 -15.89
N GLN A 175 -6.97 -11.89 -16.91
CA GLN A 175 -5.93 -11.61 -17.89
C GLN A 175 -4.86 -10.64 -17.38
N ASN A 176 -5.11 -9.95 -16.25
CA ASN A 176 -4.27 -8.86 -15.75
C ASN A 176 -3.33 -9.26 -14.61
N THR A 177 -2.98 -10.54 -14.49
CA THR A 177 -2.02 -11.02 -13.47
C THR A 177 -0.64 -10.36 -13.60
N ASN A 178 -0.22 -9.99 -14.83
CA ASN A 178 1.01 -9.25 -15.05
C ASN A 178 0.92 -7.81 -14.53
N ASP A 179 -0.20 -7.13 -14.71
CA ASP A 179 -0.38 -5.76 -14.21
C ASP A 179 -0.54 -5.77 -12.68
N ALA A 180 -1.21 -6.79 -12.13
CA ALA A 180 -1.26 -7.04 -10.69
C ALA A 180 0.13 -7.27 -10.08
N LEU A 181 1.04 -7.98 -10.79
CA LEU A 181 2.44 -8.09 -10.38
C LEU A 181 3.05 -6.69 -10.22
N TRP A 182 2.89 -5.82 -11.21
CA TRP A 182 3.48 -4.48 -11.19
C TRP A 182 2.87 -3.57 -10.11
N ASP A 183 1.57 -3.68 -9.83
CA ASP A 183 0.94 -3.02 -8.68
C ASP A 183 1.66 -3.36 -7.37
N VAL A 184 2.03 -4.63 -7.16
CA VAL A 184 2.77 -5.07 -5.96
C VAL A 184 4.19 -4.50 -5.95
N ILE A 185 4.91 -4.59 -7.07
CA ILE A 185 6.30 -4.14 -7.16
C ILE A 185 6.39 -2.62 -6.96
N PHE A 186 5.57 -1.84 -7.67
CA PHE A 186 5.53 -0.39 -7.51
C PHE A 186 5.08 0.02 -6.11
N GLY A 187 4.09 -0.67 -5.53
CA GLY A 187 3.68 -0.44 -4.15
C GLY A 187 4.84 -0.61 -3.17
N LYS A 188 5.63 -1.69 -3.30
CA LYS A 188 6.81 -1.98 -2.48
C LYS A 188 7.91 -0.94 -2.67
N LEU A 189 8.24 -0.58 -3.92
CA LEU A 189 9.25 0.43 -4.21
C LEU A 189 8.84 1.80 -3.66
N ALA A 190 7.59 2.22 -3.86
CA ALA A 190 7.06 3.46 -3.30
C ALA A 190 7.19 3.51 -1.77
N PHE A 191 6.91 2.39 -1.09
CA PHE A 191 7.13 2.27 0.35
C PHE A 191 8.61 2.47 0.75
N ILE A 192 9.54 1.83 0.02
CA ILE A 192 10.98 1.91 0.30
C ILE A 192 11.46 3.35 0.15
N GLN A 193 11.08 4.02 -0.94
CA GLN A 193 11.42 5.42 -1.17
C GLN A 193 10.88 6.33 -0.06
N GLU A 194 9.64 6.14 0.37
CA GLU A 194 9.04 6.88 1.49
C GLU A 194 9.76 6.64 2.81
N TYR A 195 10.14 5.38 3.08
CA TYR A 195 10.93 5.04 4.25
C TYR A 195 12.28 5.77 4.22
N GLY A 196 13.00 5.69 3.10
CA GLY A 196 14.28 6.38 2.89
C GLY A 196 14.14 7.88 3.11
N LYS A 197 13.10 8.50 2.54
CA LYS A 197 12.82 9.93 2.69
C LYS A 197 12.59 10.32 4.16
N LEU A 198 11.82 9.52 4.88
CA LEU A 198 11.51 9.76 6.30
C LEU A 198 12.73 9.51 7.21
N ALA A 199 13.59 8.55 6.84
CA ALA A 199 14.82 8.23 7.56
C ALA A 199 16.03 9.09 7.15
N HIS A 200 15.88 9.94 6.12
CA HIS A 200 16.98 10.71 5.52
C HIS A 200 18.14 9.80 5.04
N ILE A 201 17.81 8.71 4.35
CA ILE A 201 18.78 7.80 3.72
C ILE A 201 18.61 7.91 2.21
N ASP A 202 19.52 8.64 1.55
CA ASP A 202 19.39 8.98 0.12
C ASP A 202 19.39 7.73 -0.77
N ASP A 203 20.30 6.78 -0.53
CA ASP A 203 20.37 5.53 -1.30
C ASP A 203 19.07 4.72 -1.24
N VAL A 204 18.34 4.80 -0.13
CA VAL A 204 17.03 4.14 0.04
C VAL A 204 15.91 4.96 -0.60
N THR A 205 16.01 6.30 -0.54
CA THR A 205 15.05 7.23 -1.16
C THR A 205 15.01 7.08 -2.67
N TRP A 206 16.19 6.89 -3.29
CA TRP A 206 16.36 6.78 -4.73
C TRP A 206 16.65 5.35 -5.20
N ALA A 207 16.20 4.36 -4.43
CA ALA A 207 16.42 2.94 -4.73
C ALA A 207 15.95 2.52 -6.13
N THR A 208 14.93 3.19 -6.67
CA THR A 208 14.40 2.95 -8.02
C THR A 208 15.42 3.23 -9.12
N ASP A 209 16.34 4.18 -8.91
CA ASP A 209 17.35 4.57 -9.90
C ASP A 209 18.41 3.47 -10.09
N SER A 210 18.49 2.56 -9.11
CA SER A 210 19.36 1.38 -9.15
C SER A 210 18.67 0.13 -9.71
N VAL A 211 17.38 0.21 -10.08
CA VAL A 211 16.65 -0.91 -10.69
C VAL A 211 16.69 -0.78 -12.22
N GLU A 212 17.49 -1.64 -12.84
CA GLU A 212 17.62 -1.77 -14.29
C GLU A 212 16.36 -2.41 -14.90
N HIS A 213 16.03 -2.04 -16.15
CA HIS A 213 15.00 -2.66 -16.98
C HIS A 213 13.54 -2.46 -16.54
N MET A 214 13.27 -1.55 -15.60
CA MET A 214 11.91 -1.21 -15.17
C MET A 214 11.01 -0.75 -16.33
N GLU A 215 11.59 -0.10 -17.34
CA GLU A 215 10.90 0.36 -18.55
C GLU A 215 10.37 -0.78 -19.43
N THR A 216 10.97 -1.97 -19.32
CA THR A 216 10.58 -3.13 -20.13
C THR A 216 9.40 -3.89 -19.56
N LEU A 217 9.10 -3.69 -18.26
CA LEU A 217 8.13 -4.47 -17.49
C LEU A 217 8.31 -5.99 -17.68
N ASN A 218 9.56 -6.43 -17.88
CA ASN A 218 9.93 -7.84 -17.93
C ASN A 218 10.38 -8.31 -16.55
N TRP A 219 9.54 -9.14 -15.91
CA TRP A 219 9.79 -9.61 -14.55
C TRP A 219 11.15 -10.29 -14.36
N GLU A 220 11.57 -11.17 -15.27
CA GLU A 220 12.83 -11.92 -15.06
C GLU A 220 14.05 -11.00 -15.13
N MET A 221 14.03 -9.97 -15.98
CA MET A 221 15.10 -8.97 -16.04
C MET A 221 15.11 -8.09 -14.79
N VAL A 222 13.94 -7.55 -14.42
CA VAL A 222 13.80 -6.67 -13.24
C VAL A 222 14.15 -7.42 -11.95
N LYS A 223 13.73 -8.67 -11.82
CA LYS A 223 14.03 -9.53 -10.66
C LYS A 223 15.52 -9.68 -10.41
N GLU A 224 16.33 -9.89 -11.45
CA GLU A 224 17.79 -9.97 -11.28
C GLU A 224 18.38 -8.63 -10.84
N SER A 225 17.84 -7.50 -11.31
CA SER A 225 18.24 -6.19 -10.82
C SER A 225 17.84 -5.97 -9.35
N LEU A 226 16.60 -6.32 -8.97
CA LEU A 226 16.11 -6.24 -7.60
C LEU A 226 16.98 -7.05 -6.63
N LYS A 227 17.41 -8.27 -7.01
CA LYS A 227 18.31 -9.09 -6.18
C LYS A 227 19.62 -8.37 -5.86
N LYS A 228 20.18 -7.60 -6.80
CA LYS A 228 21.46 -6.89 -6.60
C LYS A 228 21.33 -5.79 -5.54
N ILE A 229 20.16 -5.16 -5.42
CA ILE A 229 19.96 -4.00 -4.53
C ILE A 229 19.43 -4.35 -3.13
N VAL A 230 18.86 -5.55 -2.93
CA VAL A 230 18.24 -5.96 -1.65
C VAL A 230 19.21 -5.83 -0.48
N GLN A 231 20.39 -6.45 -0.57
CA GLN A 231 21.34 -6.45 0.54
C GLN A 231 21.91 -5.04 0.83
N PRO A 232 22.37 -4.27 -0.19
CA PRO A 232 22.79 -2.89 0.02
C PRO A 232 21.75 -2.01 0.72
N LEU A 233 20.47 -2.15 0.36
CA LEU A 233 19.40 -1.38 1.00
C LEU A 233 19.18 -1.79 2.46
N ILE A 234 19.18 -3.09 2.75
CA ILE A 234 19.07 -3.61 4.13
C ILE A 234 20.23 -3.11 4.98
N ASP A 235 21.46 -3.20 4.46
CA ASP A 235 22.67 -2.75 5.17
C ASP A 235 22.62 -1.24 5.46
N SER A 236 22.14 -0.44 4.51
CA SER A 236 21.96 1.00 4.68
C SER A 236 20.96 1.32 5.80
N ILE A 237 19.82 0.63 5.82
CA ILE A 237 18.78 0.82 6.86
C ILE A 237 19.30 0.38 8.23
N LEU A 238 19.93 -0.78 8.33
CA LEU A 238 20.42 -1.32 9.60
C LEU A 238 21.60 -0.49 10.14
N GLY A 239 22.51 -0.07 9.26
CA GLY A 239 23.62 0.83 9.61
C GLY A 239 23.11 2.17 10.14
N HIS A 240 22.14 2.77 9.47
CA HIS A 240 21.51 4.01 9.92
C HIS A 240 20.77 3.84 11.26
N ALA A 241 20.02 2.75 11.43
CA ALA A 241 19.32 2.43 12.67
C ALA A 241 20.28 2.24 13.86
N LYS A 242 21.40 1.55 13.64
CA LYS A 242 22.46 1.37 14.64
C LYS A 242 23.09 2.71 15.03
N ASN A 243 23.47 3.53 14.06
CA ASN A 243 24.06 4.85 14.31
C ASN A 243 23.09 5.82 15.02
N SER A 244 21.78 5.56 14.91
CA SER A 244 20.72 6.34 15.55
C SER A 244 20.31 5.80 16.95
N GLY A 245 21.05 4.83 17.50
CA GLY A 245 20.83 4.27 18.84
C GLY A 245 19.59 3.37 18.97
N ILE A 246 18.92 3.00 17.88
CA ILE A 246 17.63 2.27 17.95
C ILE A 246 17.77 0.91 18.61
N PHE A 247 18.91 0.25 18.42
CA PHE A 247 19.17 -1.08 18.96
C PHE A 247 19.82 -1.04 20.36
N GLU A 248 20.12 0.15 20.88
CA GLU A 248 20.68 0.33 22.23
C GLU A 248 19.58 0.51 23.28
N ASP A 249 18.36 0.87 22.86
CA ASP A 249 17.15 1.03 23.68
C ASP A 249 16.32 -0.28 23.83
N LEU A 250 16.87 -1.45 23.46
CA LEU A 250 16.25 -2.79 23.57
C LEU A 250 16.91 -3.63 24.68
#